data_AF-A0A257LZB7-F1
#
_entry.id   AF-A0A257LZB7-F1
#
_cell.length_a   1.000
_cell.length_b   1.000
_cell.length_c   1.000
_cell.angle_alpha   90.00
_cell.angle_beta   90.00
_cell.angle_gamma   90.00
#
_symmetry.space_group_name_H-M   'P 1'
#
loop_
_entity.id
_entity.type
_entity.pdbx_description
1 polymer ?
#
loop_
_entity_poly.entity_id
_entity_poly.type
_entity_poly.pdbx_seq_one_letter_code
_entity_poly.pdbx_strand_id
1 'polypeptide(L)'
;MKYIEPHAHMVSRTTDDYEKLALAGCAAICEPAFWAGFDRSSPAGFFDYYRQLTDYEPKRAAKYGIPHFCWLCINPKEAEDAGFAREVMSIIPEFLDKPTVLGIGEIGLNKNTRSELAIFEEHVQLALDRDLPILIHTPHLEDKRKGTRLILDSLASFSTLDRSKVIIDHVEEHTIGTVLDAGYWA
;
A
#
# COMPACT_ATOMS: atom_id res chain seq x y z
N MET A 1 -8.89 25.04 -3.41
CA MET A 1 -7.58 24.76 -2.78
C MET A 1 -7.01 23.54 -3.47
N LYS A 2 -5.72 23.47 -3.77
CA LYS A 2 -5.13 22.24 -4.33
C LYS A 2 -4.81 21.27 -3.19
N TYR A 3 -5.04 19.97 -3.40
CA TYR A 3 -4.71 18.93 -2.43
C TYR A 3 -4.13 17.70 -3.14
N ILE A 4 -3.45 16.83 -2.39
CA ILE A 4 -3.03 15.51 -2.86
C ILE A 4 -3.99 14.50 -2.23
N GLU A 5 -4.49 13.57 -3.02
CA GLU A 5 -5.21 12.40 -2.52
C GLU A 5 -4.17 11.32 -2.17
N PRO A 6 -3.82 11.13 -0.89
CA PRO A 6 -2.73 10.24 -0.51
C PRO A 6 -3.09 8.75 -0.65
N HIS A 7 -4.38 8.41 -0.78
CA HIS A 7 -4.82 7.02 -0.85
C HIS A 7 -6.17 6.88 -1.58
N ALA A 8 -6.15 6.45 -2.83
CA ALA A 8 -7.36 6.05 -3.55
C ALA A 8 -7.14 4.87 -4.51
N HIS A 9 -7.98 3.83 -4.41
CA HIS A 9 -7.96 2.67 -5.32
C HIS A 9 -8.71 2.97 -6.62
N MET A 10 -8.08 3.73 -7.52
CA MET A 10 -8.74 4.17 -8.76
C MET A 10 -9.15 3.02 -9.67
N VAL A 11 -8.46 1.88 -9.67
CA VAL A 11 -8.90 0.66 -10.39
C VAL A 11 -10.35 0.26 -10.08
N SER A 12 -10.86 0.60 -8.88
CA SER A 12 -12.25 0.36 -8.44
C SER A 12 -13.21 1.53 -8.69
N ARG A 13 -12.73 2.60 -9.34
CA ARG A 13 -13.43 3.86 -9.56
C ARG A 13 -13.74 4.11 -11.03
N THR A 14 -14.75 4.93 -11.26
CA THR A 14 -15.17 5.32 -12.61
C THR A 14 -14.41 6.55 -13.09
N THR A 15 -14.56 6.85 -14.37
CA THR A 15 -14.08 8.11 -14.96
C THR A 15 -14.73 9.35 -14.35
N ASP A 16 -15.99 9.24 -13.90
CA ASP A 16 -16.71 10.33 -13.26
C ASP A 16 -16.06 10.71 -11.91
N ASP A 17 -15.44 9.74 -11.23
CA ASP A 17 -14.72 10.01 -9.99
C ASP A 17 -13.46 10.85 -10.25
N TYR A 18 -12.74 10.63 -11.36
CA TYR A 18 -11.64 11.51 -11.75
C TYR A 18 -12.10 12.94 -12.09
N GLU A 19 -13.24 13.09 -12.76
CA GLU A 19 -13.79 14.41 -13.05
C GLU A 19 -14.11 15.17 -11.76
N LYS A 20 -14.75 14.49 -10.79
CA LYS A 20 -15.04 15.08 -9.48
C LYS A 20 -13.77 15.46 -8.72
N LEU A 21 -12.75 14.61 -8.75
CA LEU A 21 -11.44 14.89 -8.13
C LEU A 21 -10.79 16.12 -8.76
N ALA A 22 -10.81 16.24 -10.09
CA ALA A 22 -10.27 17.40 -10.80
C ALA A 22 -11.03 18.69 -10.43
N LEU A 23 -12.36 18.63 -10.40
CA LEU A 23 -13.22 19.76 -9.99
C LEU A 23 -13.00 20.18 -8.53
N ALA A 24 -12.71 19.21 -7.63
CA ALA A 24 -12.37 19.47 -6.24
C ALA A 24 -10.97 20.08 -6.05
N GLY A 25 -10.14 20.10 -7.10
CA GLY A 25 -8.78 20.62 -7.06
C GLY A 25 -7.72 19.58 -6.68
N CYS A 26 -7.99 18.30 -6.89
CA CYS A 26 -6.99 17.24 -6.72
C CYS A 26 -5.81 17.46 -7.66
N ALA A 27 -4.61 17.59 -7.10
CA ALA A 27 -3.38 17.91 -7.82
C ALA A 27 -2.51 16.68 -8.10
N ALA A 28 -2.72 15.57 -7.37
CA ALA A 28 -2.11 14.27 -7.59
C ALA A 28 -2.89 13.20 -6.79
N ILE A 29 -2.86 11.96 -7.25
CA ILE A 29 -3.43 10.80 -6.55
C ILE A 29 -2.33 9.77 -6.32
N CYS A 30 -2.35 9.14 -5.15
CA CYS A 30 -1.57 7.97 -4.83
C CYS A 30 -2.50 6.75 -4.69
N GLU A 31 -2.26 5.72 -5.50
CA GLU A 31 -3.05 4.48 -5.53
C GLU A 31 -2.24 3.29 -5.03
N PRO A 32 -2.55 2.77 -3.84
CA PRO A 32 -1.95 1.52 -3.40
C PRO A 32 -2.56 0.32 -4.11
N ALA A 33 -1.73 -0.68 -4.38
CA ALA A 33 -2.17 -2.01 -4.79
C ALA A 33 -3.09 -2.59 -3.69
N PHE A 34 -4.26 -3.10 -4.07
CA PHE A 34 -5.29 -3.52 -3.10
C PHE A 34 -5.98 -4.84 -3.47
N TRP A 35 -6.75 -5.35 -2.51
CA TRP A 35 -7.58 -6.54 -2.68
C TRP A 35 -8.88 -6.21 -3.40
N ALA A 36 -9.13 -6.86 -4.54
CA ALA A 36 -10.20 -6.51 -5.48
C ALA A 36 -11.62 -6.95 -5.04
N GLY A 37 -11.81 -7.39 -3.79
CA GLY A 37 -13.09 -7.97 -3.34
C GLY A 37 -13.15 -9.50 -3.44
N PHE A 38 -12.11 -10.13 -4.00
CA PHE A 38 -11.97 -11.56 -4.17
C PHE A 38 -10.49 -11.94 -4.28
N ASP A 39 -10.16 -13.18 -3.94
CA ASP A 39 -8.79 -13.70 -4.07
C ASP A 39 -8.50 -14.00 -5.53
N ARG A 40 -7.39 -13.47 -6.04
CA ARG A 40 -7.00 -13.72 -7.43
C ARG A 40 -6.70 -15.21 -7.62
N SER A 41 -7.09 -15.75 -8.78
CA SER A 41 -6.98 -17.19 -9.07
C SER A 41 -5.55 -17.67 -9.26
N SER A 42 -4.59 -16.77 -9.51
CA SER A 42 -3.17 -17.11 -9.66
C SER A 42 -2.27 -15.89 -9.43
N PRO A 43 -1.01 -16.09 -9.06
CA PRO A 43 -0.01 -15.01 -8.98
C PRO A 43 0.17 -14.26 -10.30
N ALA A 44 0.01 -14.94 -11.44
CA ALA A 44 0.10 -14.33 -12.77
C ALA A 44 -0.89 -13.17 -12.96
N GLY A 45 -2.04 -13.18 -12.29
CA GLY A 45 -3.01 -12.08 -12.32
C GLY A 45 -2.46 -10.77 -11.73
N PHE A 46 -1.47 -10.84 -10.82
CA PHE A 46 -0.82 -9.65 -10.29
C PHE A 46 0.06 -8.95 -11.33
N PHE A 47 0.62 -9.67 -12.30
CA PHE A 47 1.40 -9.06 -13.36
C PHE A 47 0.56 -8.07 -14.19
N ASP A 48 -0.61 -8.50 -14.65
CA ASP A 48 -1.53 -7.63 -15.39
C ASP A 48 -2.11 -6.52 -14.50
N TYR A 49 -2.32 -6.80 -13.21
CA TYR A 49 -2.74 -5.78 -12.26
C TYR A 49 -1.67 -4.69 -12.05
N TYR A 50 -0.40 -5.06 -11.89
CA TYR A 50 0.70 -4.10 -11.79
C TYR A 50 0.92 -3.34 -13.09
N ARG A 51 0.70 -3.97 -14.27
CA ARG A 51 0.64 -3.24 -15.54
C ARG A 51 -0.49 -2.22 -15.56
N GLN A 52 -1.67 -2.55 -15.03
CA GLN A 52 -2.75 -1.59 -14.92
C GLN A 52 -2.32 -0.39 -14.07
N LEU A 53 -1.77 -0.62 -12.88
CA LEU A 53 -1.33 0.44 -11.97
C LEU A 53 -0.19 1.32 -12.56
N THR A 54 0.76 0.72 -13.26
CA THR A 54 1.99 1.41 -13.68
C THR A 54 1.95 1.97 -15.10
N ASP A 55 1.05 1.49 -15.97
CA ASP A 55 0.95 1.92 -17.36
C ASP A 55 -0.42 2.50 -17.70
N TYR A 56 -1.51 1.83 -17.31
CA TYR A 56 -2.85 2.25 -17.69
C TYR A 56 -3.40 3.38 -16.80
N GLU A 57 -3.32 3.25 -15.48
CA GLU A 57 -3.87 4.24 -14.54
C GLU A 57 -3.22 5.64 -14.69
N PRO A 58 -1.90 5.77 -14.90
CA PRO A 58 -1.29 7.06 -15.22
C PRO A 58 -1.86 7.71 -16.47
N LYS A 59 -2.08 6.93 -17.54
CA LYS A 59 -2.69 7.42 -18.79
C LYS A 59 -4.17 7.76 -18.60
N ARG A 60 -4.88 7.01 -17.76
CA ARG A 60 -6.30 7.25 -17.45
C ARG A 60 -6.46 8.54 -16.66
N ALA A 61 -5.68 8.75 -15.60
CA ALA A 61 -5.68 9.95 -14.77
C ALA A 61 -5.25 11.20 -15.54
N ALA A 62 -4.27 11.08 -16.44
CA ALA A 62 -3.78 12.19 -17.26
C ALA A 62 -4.86 12.83 -18.15
N LYS A 63 -5.91 12.08 -18.54
CA LYS A 63 -7.06 12.64 -19.29
C LYS A 63 -7.82 13.72 -18.51
N TYR A 64 -7.68 13.73 -17.19
CA TYR A 64 -8.30 14.69 -16.27
C TYR A 64 -7.27 15.70 -15.72
N GLY A 65 -6.04 15.68 -16.22
CA GLY A 65 -4.95 16.54 -15.75
C GLY A 65 -4.43 16.17 -14.36
N ILE A 66 -4.67 14.95 -13.89
CA ILE A 66 -4.24 14.48 -12.57
C ILE A 66 -3.03 13.54 -12.74
N PRO A 67 -1.85 13.87 -12.19
CA PRO A 67 -0.75 12.94 -12.00
C PRO A 67 -1.17 11.79 -11.08
N HIS A 68 -0.82 10.58 -11.46
CA HIS A 68 -1.10 9.37 -10.70
C HIS A 68 0.19 8.68 -10.33
N PHE A 69 0.26 8.27 -9.06
CA PHE A 69 1.35 7.54 -8.47
C PHE A 69 0.79 6.26 -7.84
N CYS A 70 1.61 5.22 -7.72
CA CYS A 70 1.15 3.96 -7.16
C CYS A 70 2.12 3.30 -6.19
N TRP A 71 1.59 2.44 -5.34
CA TRP A 71 2.34 1.58 -4.44
C TRP A 71 2.12 0.12 -4.82
N LEU A 72 3.16 -0.70 -4.71
CA LEU A 72 3.06 -2.12 -5.06
C LEU A 72 3.12 -2.99 -3.80
N CYS A 73 2.28 -4.01 -3.72
CA CYS A 73 2.28 -5.02 -2.67
C CYS A 73 1.48 -6.26 -3.09
N ILE A 74 1.49 -7.27 -2.23
CA ILE A 74 0.35 -8.15 -2.04
C ILE A 74 -0.40 -7.75 -0.76
N ASN A 75 -1.72 -7.61 -0.86
CA ASN A 75 -2.58 -7.22 0.26
C ASN A 75 -2.59 -8.31 1.35
N PRO A 76 -2.64 -7.95 2.65
CA PRO A 76 -2.66 -8.92 3.74
C PRO A 76 -3.75 -9.99 3.63
N LYS A 77 -4.90 -9.71 3.02
CA LYS A 77 -5.96 -10.71 2.82
C LYS A 77 -5.52 -11.90 1.96
N GLU A 78 -4.75 -11.63 0.91
CA GLU A 78 -4.18 -12.66 0.03
C GLU A 78 -2.84 -13.22 0.59
N ALA A 79 -2.23 -12.53 1.55
CA ALA A 79 -0.98 -12.95 2.21
C ALA A 79 -1.14 -14.09 3.23
N GLU A 80 -2.38 -14.48 3.56
CA GLU A 80 -2.66 -15.63 4.43
C GLU A 80 -2.08 -16.94 3.86
N ASP A 81 -2.10 -17.09 2.53
CA ASP A 81 -1.34 -18.12 1.83
C ASP A 81 0.07 -17.62 1.51
N ALA A 82 1.02 -17.95 2.40
CA ALA A 82 2.41 -17.52 2.27
C ALA A 82 3.11 -18.10 1.02
N GLY A 83 2.62 -19.19 0.43
CA GLY A 83 3.18 -19.73 -0.81
C GLY A 83 2.80 -18.84 -1.99
N PHE A 84 1.49 -18.60 -2.13
CA PHE A 84 0.93 -17.68 -3.11
C PHE A 84 1.54 -16.27 -2.99
N ALA A 85 1.67 -15.78 -1.75
CA ALA A 85 2.20 -14.45 -1.49
C ALA A 85 3.66 -14.31 -1.96
N ARG A 86 4.51 -15.31 -1.74
CA ARG A 86 5.91 -15.27 -2.20
C ARG A 86 6.04 -15.32 -3.71
N GLU A 87 5.16 -16.07 -4.38
CA GLU A 87 5.09 -16.04 -5.85
C GLU A 87 4.75 -14.63 -6.35
N VAL A 88 3.78 -13.95 -5.73
CA VAL A 88 3.44 -12.55 -6.06
C VAL A 88 4.58 -11.58 -5.74
N MET A 89 5.21 -11.73 -4.57
CA MET A 89 6.37 -10.92 -4.16
C MET A 89 7.51 -10.98 -5.17
N SER A 90 7.71 -12.13 -5.83
CA SER A 90 8.74 -12.29 -6.86
C SER A 90 8.49 -11.45 -8.12
N ILE A 91 7.25 -11.01 -8.36
CA ILE A 91 6.86 -10.19 -9.52
C ILE A 91 7.14 -8.70 -9.26
N ILE A 92 6.99 -8.24 -8.01
CA ILE A 92 7.09 -6.81 -7.65
C ILE A 92 8.37 -6.13 -8.18
N PRO A 93 9.58 -6.72 -8.05
CA PRO A 93 10.81 -6.10 -8.52
C PRO A 93 10.82 -5.69 -9.99
N GLU A 94 10.06 -6.37 -10.86
CA GLU A 94 9.97 -6.04 -12.30
C GLU A 94 9.31 -4.67 -12.57
N PHE A 95 8.57 -4.14 -11.60
CA PHE A 95 7.78 -2.92 -11.72
C PHE A 95 8.32 -1.76 -10.89
N LEU A 96 9.27 -1.98 -9.97
CA LEU A 96 9.73 -0.94 -9.03
C LEU A 96 10.38 0.27 -9.72
N ASP A 97 11.01 0.07 -10.88
CA ASP A 97 11.69 1.15 -11.60
C ASP A 97 10.74 1.93 -12.55
N LYS A 98 9.42 1.69 -12.48
CA LYS A 98 8.44 2.44 -13.28
C LYS A 98 8.28 3.87 -12.74
N PRO A 99 8.15 4.90 -13.61
CA PRO A 99 8.26 6.31 -13.20
C PRO A 99 7.30 6.80 -12.12
N THR A 100 6.13 6.17 -11.99
CA THR A 100 5.07 6.57 -11.06
C THR A 100 4.97 5.66 -9.83
N VAL A 101 5.85 4.66 -9.70
CA VAL A 101 5.88 3.80 -8.51
C VAL A 101 6.62 4.52 -7.38
N LEU A 102 5.95 4.65 -6.24
CA LEU A 102 6.48 5.33 -5.05
C LEU A 102 7.32 4.40 -4.20
N GLY A 103 6.88 3.16 -4.03
CA GLY A 103 7.49 2.21 -3.11
C GLY A 103 6.57 1.02 -2.83
N ILE A 104 6.72 0.45 -1.64
CA ILE A 104 5.96 -0.73 -1.20
C ILE A 104 4.80 -0.28 -0.33
N GLY A 105 3.57 -0.63 -0.68
CA GLY A 105 2.43 0.01 -0.01
C GLY A 105 1.08 -0.66 -0.08
N GLU A 106 0.30 -0.32 0.94
CA GLU A 106 -0.82 -1.05 1.55
C GLU A 106 -0.46 -2.45 2.07
N ILE A 107 0.77 -2.57 2.60
CA ILE A 107 1.20 -3.76 3.35
C ILE A 107 0.69 -3.70 4.78
N GLY A 108 0.58 -4.82 5.47
CA GLY A 108 0.17 -4.82 6.87
C GLY A 108 -0.36 -6.15 7.32
N LEU A 109 -1.33 -6.10 8.23
CA LEU A 109 -2.03 -7.27 8.76
C LEU A 109 -3.53 -7.11 8.51
N ASN A 110 -4.27 -8.22 8.52
CA ASN A 110 -5.73 -8.22 8.45
C ASN A 110 -6.35 -9.12 9.53
N LYS A 111 -5.92 -10.38 9.64
CA LYS A 111 -6.31 -11.33 10.70
C LYS A 111 -5.25 -11.52 11.78
N ASN A 112 -4.12 -10.81 11.69
CA ASN A 112 -2.98 -10.89 12.60
C ASN A 112 -2.37 -12.29 12.67
N THR A 113 -2.29 -12.98 11.54
CA THR A 113 -1.73 -14.34 11.48
C THR A 113 -0.21 -14.30 11.34
N ARG A 114 0.43 -15.45 11.58
CA ARG A 114 1.88 -15.59 11.39
C ARG A 114 2.27 -15.49 9.91
N SER A 115 1.40 -15.94 9.00
CA SER A 115 1.64 -15.83 7.56
C SER A 115 1.62 -14.37 7.12
N GLU A 116 0.58 -13.62 7.51
CA GLU A 116 0.49 -12.19 7.24
C GLU A 116 1.71 -11.43 7.78
N LEU A 117 2.12 -11.73 9.01
CA LEU A 117 3.30 -11.08 9.63
C LEU A 117 4.60 -11.39 8.87
N ALA A 118 4.82 -12.65 8.48
CA ALA A 118 6.02 -13.02 7.74
C ALA A 118 6.08 -12.32 6.38
N ILE A 119 4.95 -12.24 5.66
CA ILE A 119 4.88 -11.55 4.36
C ILE A 119 5.01 -10.03 4.54
N PHE A 120 4.46 -9.46 5.61
CA PHE A 120 4.67 -8.05 5.95
C PHE A 120 6.17 -7.76 6.17
N GLU A 121 6.88 -8.58 6.94
CA GLU A 121 8.31 -8.43 7.19
C GLU A 121 9.14 -8.58 5.90
N GLU A 122 8.77 -9.51 5.01
CA GLU A 122 9.39 -9.68 3.68
C GLU A 122 9.19 -8.43 2.80
N HIS A 123 8.02 -7.77 2.85
CA HIS A 123 7.81 -6.49 2.16
C HIS A 123 8.64 -5.35 2.76
N VAL A 124 8.73 -5.25 4.08
CA VAL A 124 9.56 -4.24 4.76
C VAL A 124 11.02 -4.42 4.37
N GLN A 125 11.51 -5.67 4.35
CA GLN A 125 12.87 -5.97 3.91
C GLN A 125 13.10 -5.57 2.44
N LEU A 126 12.16 -5.88 1.53
CA LEU A 126 12.25 -5.45 0.13
C LEU A 126 12.34 -3.93 -0.01
N ALA A 127 11.54 -3.19 0.76
CA ALA A 127 11.59 -1.73 0.76
C ALA A 127 12.94 -1.21 1.27
N LEU A 128 13.49 -1.80 2.34
CA LEU A 128 14.81 -1.45 2.87
C LEU A 128 15.93 -1.71 1.88
N ASP A 129 15.95 -2.88 1.24
CA ASP A 129 16.98 -3.28 0.27
C ASP A 129 17.02 -2.34 -0.95
N ARG A 130 15.91 -1.66 -1.23
CA ARG A 130 15.72 -0.74 -2.35
C ARG A 130 15.65 0.74 -1.94
N ASP A 131 15.82 1.04 -0.65
CA ASP A 131 15.69 2.38 -0.06
C ASP A 131 14.34 3.09 -0.34
N LEU A 132 13.26 2.31 -0.41
CA LEU A 132 11.92 2.77 -0.80
C LEU A 132 11.07 3.22 0.40
N PRO A 133 10.18 4.21 0.20
CA PRO A 133 9.09 4.52 1.13
C PRO A 133 8.14 3.34 1.36
N ILE A 134 7.48 3.33 2.53
CA ILE A 134 6.53 2.30 2.95
C ILE A 134 5.18 2.92 3.32
N LEU A 135 4.10 2.36 2.80
CA LEU A 135 2.72 2.68 3.21
C LEU A 135 2.07 1.44 3.86
N ILE A 136 1.62 1.59 5.11
CA ILE A 136 1.10 0.48 5.91
C ILE A 136 -0.40 0.64 6.15
N HIS A 137 -1.15 -0.44 5.97
CA HIS A 137 -2.55 -0.56 6.35
C HIS A 137 -2.67 -1.17 7.75
N THR A 138 -3.48 -0.54 8.61
CA THR A 138 -3.83 -1.10 9.92
C THR A 138 -5.14 -1.91 9.86
N PRO A 139 -5.25 -3.07 10.55
CA PRO A 139 -6.46 -3.89 10.52
C PRO A 139 -7.72 -3.15 10.95
N HIS A 140 -8.89 -3.66 10.56
CA HIS A 140 -10.18 -3.06 10.90
C HIS A 140 -10.72 -3.47 12.29
N LEU A 141 -11.62 -2.65 12.83
CA LEU A 141 -12.50 -2.95 13.97
C LEU A 141 -11.77 -3.49 15.22
N GLU A 142 -12.20 -4.64 15.74
CA GLU A 142 -11.74 -5.22 17.02
C GLU A 142 -10.23 -5.51 17.03
N ASP A 143 -9.66 -5.79 15.87
CA ASP A 143 -8.25 -6.13 15.72
C ASP A 143 -7.34 -4.90 15.58
N LYS A 144 -7.87 -3.69 15.38
CA LYS A 144 -7.07 -2.51 15.05
C LYS A 144 -5.98 -2.21 16.06
N ARG A 145 -6.32 -2.07 17.35
CA ARG A 145 -5.34 -1.76 18.40
C ARG A 145 -4.26 -2.83 18.53
N LYS A 146 -4.64 -4.11 18.46
CA LYS A 146 -3.71 -5.24 18.56
C LYS A 146 -2.81 -5.30 17.33
N GLY A 147 -3.39 -5.15 16.14
CA GLY A 147 -2.69 -5.17 14.86
C GLY A 147 -1.72 -4.02 14.71
N THR A 148 -2.13 -2.79 15.03
CA THR A 148 -1.22 -1.62 15.06
C THR A 148 -0.03 -1.91 15.96
N ARG A 149 -0.23 -2.49 17.15
CA ARG A 149 0.87 -2.83 18.04
C ARG A 149 1.80 -3.90 17.45
N LEU A 150 1.26 -4.96 16.85
CA LEU A 150 2.07 -6.00 16.20
C LEU A 150 2.91 -5.44 15.05
N ILE A 151 2.32 -4.56 14.24
CA ILE A 151 3.01 -3.84 13.17
C ILE A 151 4.17 -3.02 13.76
N LEU A 152 3.92 -2.21 14.79
CA LEU A 152 4.96 -1.37 15.41
C LEU A 152 6.06 -2.21 16.07
N ASP A 153 5.70 -3.30 16.75
CA ASP A 153 6.65 -4.24 17.37
C ASP A 153 7.53 -4.91 16.31
N SER A 154 6.97 -5.30 15.16
CA SER A 154 7.70 -5.86 14.03
C SER A 154 8.63 -4.83 13.38
N LEU A 155 8.14 -3.61 13.08
CA LEU A 155 8.96 -2.53 12.54
C LEU A 155 10.14 -2.16 13.45
N ALA A 156 9.97 -2.25 14.78
CA ALA A 156 11.04 -1.99 15.74
C ALA A 156 12.21 -3.00 15.65
N SER A 157 11.99 -4.17 15.04
CA SER A 157 13.05 -5.16 14.79
C SER A 157 13.98 -4.77 13.64
N PHE A 158 13.56 -3.85 12.76
CA PHE A 158 14.36 -3.35 11.63
C PHE A 158 15.20 -2.15 12.07
N SER A 159 16.39 -2.40 12.62
CA SER A 159 17.25 -1.37 13.23
C SER A 159 17.72 -0.27 12.26
N THR A 160 17.74 -0.54 10.95
CA THR A 160 18.14 0.40 9.90
C THR A 160 16.96 1.12 9.25
N LEU A 161 15.73 0.86 9.67
CA LEU A 161 14.54 1.48 9.10
C LEU A 161 14.47 2.97 9.45
N ASP A 162 14.48 3.81 8.42
CA ASP A 162 14.18 5.22 8.55
C ASP A 162 12.67 5.43 8.72
N ARG A 163 12.26 5.70 9.96
CA ARG A 163 10.84 5.90 10.31
C ARG A 163 10.20 7.06 9.56
N SER A 164 10.99 8.04 9.09
CA SER A 164 10.48 9.18 8.32
C SER A 164 10.01 8.80 6.91
N LYS A 165 10.35 7.60 6.43
CA LYS A 165 9.91 7.03 5.15
C LYS A 165 8.67 6.13 5.26
N VAL A 166 8.09 5.99 6.45
CA VAL A 166 6.98 5.07 6.72
C VAL A 166 5.72 5.82 7.15
N ILE A 167 4.61 5.54 6.46
CA ILE A 167 3.28 6.05 6.79
C ILE A 167 2.44 4.87 7.30
N ILE A 168 1.85 5.02 8.49
CA ILE A 168 0.85 4.10 9.03
C ILE A 168 -0.53 4.68 8.76
N ASP A 169 -1.23 4.14 7.78
CA ASP A 169 -2.52 4.60 7.33
C ASP A 169 -3.69 4.04 8.18
N HIS A 170 -4.82 4.69 8.06
CA HIS A 170 -6.10 4.36 8.68
C HIS A 170 -6.01 4.27 10.21
N VAL A 171 -5.12 5.05 10.83
CA VAL A 171 -5.11 5.21 12.28
C VAL A 171 -6.44 5.80 12.74
N GLU A 172 -6.83 5.44 13.96
CA GLU A 172 -8.03 5.94 14.60
C GLU A 172 -7.64 6.76 15.84
N GLU A 173 -8.59 7.49 16.42
CA GLU A 173 -8.38 8.34 17.60
C GLU A 173 -7.62 7.64 18.72
N HIS A 174 -7.85 6.34 18.91
CA HIS A 174 -7.24 5.54 19.97
C HIS A 174 -5.92 4.84 19.58
N THR A 175 -5.48 4.93 18.32
CA THR A 175 -4.19 4.35 17.85
C THR A 175 -3.19 5.38 17.34
N ILE A 176 -3.66 6.56 16.89
CA ILE A 176 -2.81 7.62 16.33
C ILE A 176 -1.69 8.04 17.27
N GLY A 177 -1.96 8.21 18.57
CA GLY A 177 -0.96 8.60 19.55
C GLY A 177 0.21 7.61 19.61
N THR A 178 -0.08 6.31 19.59
CA THR A 178 0.96 5.26 19.63
C THR A 178 1.83 5.27 18.38
N VAL A 179 1.25 5.58 17.21
CA VAL A 179 2.00 5.69 15.95
C VAL A 179 2.92 6.91 15.95
N LEU A 180 2.39 8.08 16.35
CA LEU A 180 3.17 9.31 16.42
C LEU A 180 4.28 9.24 17.47
N ASP A 181 4.01 8.67 18.65
CA ASP A 181 5.00 8.46 19.71
C ASP A 181 6.12 7.50 19.26
N ALA A 182 5.81 6.57 18.35
CA ALA A 182 6.80 5.69 17.73
C ALA A 182 7.60 6.38 16.60
N GLY A 183 7.25 7.60 16.21
CA GLY A 183 8.00 8.42 15.25
C GLY A 183 7.69 8.14 13.79
N TYR A 184 6.51 7.59 13.49
CA TYR A 184 6.01 7.37 12.13
C TYR A 184 5.01 8.45 11.71
N TRP A 185 4.77 8.58 10.40
CA TRP A 185 3.64 9.36 9.89
C TRP A 185 2.32 8.61 10.11
N ALA A 186 1.23 9.37 10.34
CA ALA A 186 -0.09 8.85 10.70
C ALA A 186 -1.20 9.68 10.03
#